data_AF-A0A2V4BA76-F1
#
_entry.id   AF-A0A2V4BA76-F1
#
_cell.length_a   1.000
_cell.length_b   1.000
_cell.length_c   1.000
_cell.angle_alpha   90.00
_cell.angle_beta   90.00
_cell.angle_gamma   90.00
#
_symmetry.space_group_name_H-M   'P 1'
#
loop_
_entity.id
_entity.type
_entity.pdbx_description
1 polymer ?
#
loop_
_entity_poly.entity_id
_entity_poly.type
_entity_poly.pdbx_seq_one_letter_code
_entity_poly.pdbx_strand_id
1 'polypeptide(L)'
;MAPIRTDARRHRRGAAVAVSAAFGALVALPLTAAPAGATQTEEHCVYSAATGDHTCYPTRAEAQSRAQDQGSDVARASGEVIGAVVFEDENYGGSSLTITVPEPCPKNDKVDFWLDLGDDWKNRISSVQAWSSCWVWLYPGSGDRAGPYKDNHSTVGGHINDRTVTVGLS
;
A
#
# COMPACT_ATOMS: atom_id res chain seq x y z
N MET A 1 -2.45 -3.33 -49.59
CA MET A 1 -1.35 -3.59 -50.54
C MET A 1 -0.12 -4.00 -49.75
N ALA A 2 0.40 -5.20 -50.00
CA ALA A 2 1.60 -5.81 -49.39
C ALA A 2 2.93 -5.15 -49.90
N PRO A 3 4.18 -5.54 -49.50
CA PRO A 3 4.57 -6.74 -48.74
C PRO A 3 5.76 -6.65 -47.73
N ILE A 4 5.79 -7.66 -46.83
CA ILE A 4 6.89 -8.58 -46.43
C ILE A 4 8.32 -8.02 -46.24
N ARG A 5 8.90 -8.26 -45.05
CA ARG A 5 10.19 -8.97 -44.91
C ARG A 5 10.38 -9.58 -43.51
N THR A 6 10.33 -10.90 -43.50
CA THR A 6 10.83 -11.84 -42.50
C THR A 6 12.33 -11.65 -42.29
N ASP A 7 12.82 -11.71 -41.06
CA ASP A 7 14.19 -12.20 -40.84
C ASP A 7 14.29 -12.94 -39.50
N ALA A 8 14.51 -14.24 -39.61
CA ALA A 8 14.75 -15.17 -38.53
C ALA A 8 16.26 -15.37 -38.40
N ARG A 9 16.87 -15.02 -37.25
CA ARG A 9 18.26 -15.40 -36.95
C ARG A 9 18.37 -16.48 -35.89
N ARG A 10 18.32 -17.67 -36.46
CA ARG A 10 18.95 -18.94 -36.13
C ARG A 10 20.27 -18.86 -35.34
N HIS A 11 20.33 -19.71 -34.30
CA HIS A 11 21.45 -20.45 -33.71
C HIS A 11 22.78 -19.76 -33.38
N ARG A 12 23.25 -19.97 -32.15
CA ARG A 12 24.50 -20.73 -31.91
C ARG A 12 24.37 -21.65 -30.70
N ARG A 13 24.46 -22.96 -30.98
CA ARG A 13 24.84 -23.99 -30.01
C ARG A 13 26.35 -23.81 -29.76
N GLY A 14 26.76 -23.66 -28.51
CA GLY A 14 28.15 -23.78 -28.08
C GLY A 14 28.25 -24.94 -27.11
N ALA A 15 28.87 -26.03 -27.56
CA ALA A 15 29.15 -27.21 -26.77
C ALA A 15 30.52 -27.09 -26.08
N ALA A 16 30.56 -27.58 -24.84
CA ALA A 16 31.64 -28.28 -24.12
C ALA A 16 33.08 -27.76 -24.18
N VAL A 17 33.68 -27.53 -23.00
CA VAL A 17 34.94 -28.19 -22.60
C VAL A 17 34.89 -28.42 -21.09
N ALA A 18 34.97 -29.68 -20.66
CA ALA A 18 35.23 -30.10 -19.29
C ALA A 18 36.75 -30.31 -19.13
N VAL A 19 37.34 -29.74 -18.09
CA VAL A 19 38.69 -30.08 -17.63
C VAL A 19 38.59 -30.47 -16.16
N SER A 20 38.86 -31.74 -15.90
CA SER A 20 38.94 -32.32 -14.56
C SER A 20 40.37 -32.24 -14.05
N ALA A 21 40.58 -31.75 -12.83
CA ALA A 21 41.82 -31.94 -12.07
C ALA A 21 41.54 -32.01 -10.56
N ALA A 22 41.54 -33.25 -10.05
CA ALA A 22 42.29 -33.73 -8.88
C ALA A 22 42.27 -32.99 -7.51
N PHE A 23 41.77 -33.76 -6.51
CA PHE A 23 42.20 -33.85 -5.10
C PHE A 23 41.95 -32.68 -4.13
N GLY A 24 40.91 -32.88 -3.31
CA GLY A 24 40.71 -32.25 -2.00
C GLY A 24 39.43 -32.79 -1.38
N ALA A 25 39.52 -33.70 -0.41
CA ALA A 25 38.37 -34.19 0.34
C ALA A 25 37.83 -33.07 1.25
N LEU A 26 37.04 -32.18 0.68
CA LEU A 26 36.19 -31.22 1.37
C LEU A 26 34.79 -31.85 1.48
N VAL A 27 34.30 -31.98 2.70
CA VAL A 27 32.92 -32.36 2.99
C VAL A 27 32.03 -31.26 2.41
N ALA A 28 31.50 -31.49 1.20
CA ALA A 28 30.58 -30.58 0.55
C ALA A 28 29.20 -30.71 1.23
N LEU A 29 28.94 -29.83 2.18
CA LEU A 29 27.58 -29.56 2.64
C LEU A 29 26.78 -29.04 1.43
N PRO A 30 25.60 -29.61 1.12
CA PRO A 30 24.73 -29.02 0.12
C PRO A 30 24.29 -27.64 0.64
N LEU A 31 24.78 -26.57 0.03
CA LEU A 31 24.18 -25.24 0.17
C LEU A 31 22.79 -25.32 -0.46
N THR A 32 21.77 -25.55 0.36
CA THR A 32 20.39 -25.27 -0.03
C THR A 32 20.29 -23.76 -0.21
N ALA A 33 20.28 -23.30 -1.47
CA ALA A 33 19.93 -21.92 -1.79
C ALA A 33 18.54 -21.66 -1.21
N ALA A 34 18.48 -20.87 -0.13
CA ALA A 34 17.23 -20.41 0.42
C ALA A 34 16.49 -19.65 -0.69
N PRO A 35 15.16 -19.84 -0.85
CA PRO A 35 14.40 -18.98 -1.75
C PRO A 35 14.62 -17.54 -1.28
N ALA A 36 15.05 -16.68 -2.21
CA ALA A 36 15.04 -15.24 -1.99
C ALA A 36 13.64 -14.88 -1.50
N GLY A 37 13.57 -14.24 -0.33
CA GLY A 37 12.31 -13.85 0.29
C GLY A 37 11.45 -13.16 -0.77
N ALA A 38 10.22 -13.64 -0.94
CA ALA A 38 9.24 -12.93 -1.73
C ALA A 38 9.20 -11.50 -1.17
N THR A 39 9.68 -10.54 -1.95
CA THR A 39 9.33 -9.14 -1.74
C THR A 39 7.81 -9.13 -1.73
N GLN A 40 7.21 -8.94 -0.54
CA GLN A 40 5.79 -8.66 -0.47
C GLN A 40 5.58 -7.47 -1.39
N THR A 41 4.76 -7.65 -2.43
CA THR A 41 4.47 -6.58 -3.36
C THR A 41 3.75 -5.51 -2.55
N GLU A 42 4.38 -4.35 -2.37
CA GLU A 42 3.72 -3.20 -1.75
C GLU A 42 2.45 -2.88 -2.55
N GLU A 43 1.31 -2.77 -1.87
CA GLU A 43 0.04 -2.46 -2.49
C GLU A 43 -0.43 -1.06 -2.07
N HIS A 44 -0.94 -0.30 -3.03
CA HIS A 44 -1.43 1.04 -2.78
C HIS A 44 -2.90 1.14 -3.13
N CYS A 45 -3.75 1.20 -2.12
CA CYS A 45 -5.19 1.12 -2.27
C CYS A 45 -5.87 2.46 -2.04
N VAL A 46 -7.02 2.64 -2.67
CA VAL A 46 -7.97 3.73 -2.46
C VAL A 46 -9.25 3.12 -1.92
N TYR A 47 -9.74 3.68 -0.82
CA TYR A 47 -11.02 3.34 -0.20
C TYR A 47 -11.94 4.56 -0.18
N SER A 48 -13.16 4.42 -0.69
CA SER A 48 -14.21 5.44 -0.57
C SER A 48 -15.06 5.18 0.65
N ALA A 49 -15.08 6.13 1.59
CA ALA A 49 -15.98 6.10 2.73
C ALA A 49 -17.45 6.36 2.35
N ALA A 50 -17.73 6.90 1.17
CA ALA A 50 -19.10 7.08 0.70
C ALA A 50 -19.71 5.79 0.14
N THR A 51 -18.94 5.03 -0.62
CA THR A 51 -19.45 3.84 -1.35
C THR A 51 -18.99 2.52 -0.73
N GLY A 52 -17.91 2.53 0.05
CA GLY A 52 -17.23 1.33 0.54
C GLY A 52 -16.35 0.65 -0.52
N ASP A 53 -16.17 1.27 -1.69
CA ASP A 53 -15.33 0.71 -2.76
C ASP A 53 -13.85 0.70 -2.35
N HIS A 54 -13.16 -0.39 -2.67
CA HIS A 54 -11.75 -0.58 -2.38
C HIS A 54 -11.03 -1.05 -3.65
N THR A 55 -10.03 -0.28 -4.12
CA THR A 55 -9.26 -0.63 -5.33
C THR A 55 -7.77 -0.42 -5.08
N CYS A 56 -6.97 -1.43 -5.41
CA CYS A 56 -5.52 -1.40 -5.22
C CYS A 56 -4.77 -1.26 -6.55
N TYR A 57 -3.61 -0.60 -6.46
CA TYR A 57 -2.75 -0.26 -7.57
C TYR A 57 -1.30 -0.67 -7.24
N PRO A 58 -0.49 -0.96 -8.27
CA PRO A 58 0.89 -1.36 -8.09
C PRO A 58 1.82 -0.23 -7.63
N THR A 59 1.38 1.04 -7.70
CA THR A 59 2.22 2.19 -7.29
C THR A 59 1.41 3.23 -6.52
N ARG A 60 2.07 3.89 -5.55
CA ARG A 60 1.44 4.97 -4.76
C ARG A 60 1.00 6.13 -5.62
N ALA A 61 1.79 6.48 -6.63
CA ALA A 61 1.48 7.58 -7.54
C ALA A 61 0.18 7.33 -8.31
N GLU A 62 -0.05 6.08 -8.75
CA GLU A 62 -1.28 5.70 -9.43
C GLU A 62 -2.48 5.70 -8.48
N ALA A 63 -2.34 5.15 -7.26
CA ALA A 63 -3.41 5.21 -6.27
C ALA A 63 -3.79 6.66 -5.93
N GLN A 64 -2.80 7.52 -5.74
CA GLN A 64 -3.02 8.94 -5.44
C GLN A 64 -3.66 9.69 -6.60
N SER A 65 -3.24 9.44 -7.85
CA SER A 65 -3.88 10.09 -9.00
C SER A 65 -5.35 9.70 -9.09
N ARG A 66 -5.70 8.43 -8.83
CA ARG A 66 -7.09 7.96 -8.85
C ARG A 66 -7.94 8.58 -7.75
N ALA A 67 -7.40 8.70 -6.54
CA ALA A 67 -8.07 9.38 -5.43
C ALA A 67 -8.29 10.89 -5.72
N GLN A 68 -7.39 11.52 -6.48
CA GLN A 68 -7.50 12.93 -6.88
C GLN A 68 -8.43 13.14 -8.10
N ASP A 69 -8.41 12.23 -9.07
CA ASP A 69 -9.24 12.26 -10.28
C ASP A 69 -10.73 12.10 -9.92
N GLN A 70 -11.04 11.28 -8.91
CA GLN A 70 -12.38 11.19 -8.32
C GLN A 70 -12.90 12.54 -7.77
N GLY A 71 -12.01 13.50 -7.52
CA GLY A 71 -12.35 14.88 -7.17
C GLY A 71 -12.35 15.88 -8.33
N SER A 72 -11.83 15.52 -9.53
CA SER A 72 -11.39 16.51 -10.53
C SER A 72 -12.08 16.45 -11.91
N ASP A 73 -12.58 15.31 -12.41
CA ASP A 73 -13.15 15.22 -13.77
C ASP A 73 -14.67 14.93 -13.80
N VAL A 74 -15.43 15.90 -14.36
CA VAL A 74 -16.85 15.86 -14.79
C VAL A 74 -17.92 15.41 -13.77
N ALA A 75 -17.55 15.01 -12.55
CA ALA A 75 -18.46 14.47 -11.54
C ALA A 75 -18.33 15.18 -10.18
N ARG A 76 -19.03 16.31 -10.04
CA ARG A 76 -19.66 16.72 -8.76
C ARG A 76 -20.70 15.71 -8.25
N ALA A 77 -20.76 14.51 -8.82
CA ALA A 77 -21.71 13.47 -8.46
C ALA A 77 -21.22 12.58 -7.29
N SER A 78 -19.91 12.52 -7.01
CA SER A 78 -19.37 11.99 -5.74
C SER A 78 -18.55 12.99 -4.93
N GLY A 79 -17.81 13.93 -5.57
CA GLY A 79 -17.22 15.09 -4.90
C GLY A 79 -16.21 14.78 -3.78
N GLU A 80 -15.65 13.58 -3.77
CA GLU A 80 -14.85 13.12 -2.64
C GLU A 80 -13.49 13.82 -2.54
N VAL A 81 -13.01 13.98 -1.30
CA VAL A 81 -11.69 14.50 -0.97
C VAL A 81 -10.89 13.46 -0.19
N ILE A 82 -9.56 13.52 -0.26
CA ILE A 82 -8.71 12.69 0.59
C ILE A 82 -8.85 13.16 2.03
N GLY A 83 -9.32 12.28 2.92
CA GLY A 83 -9.42 12.52 4.35
C GLY A 83 -8.19 12.03 5.11
N ALA A 84 -7.60 10.93 4.67
CA ALA A 84 -6.39 10.38 5.27
C ALA A 84 -5.60 9.50 4.30
N VAL A 85 -4.31 9.33 4.58
CA VAL A 85 -3.51 8.23 4.05
C VAL A 85 -2.83 7.52 5.21
N VAL A 86 -3.03 6.21 5.33
CA VAL A 86 -2.36 5.37 6.33
C VAL A 86 -1.38 4.43 5.63
N PHE A 87 -0.32 4.08 6.35
CA PHE A 87 0.80 3.32 5.81
C PHE A 87 1.11 2.13 6.71
N GLU A 88 1.51 1.05 6.06
CA GLU A 88 1.91 -0.18 6.73
C GLU A 88 3.15 0.02 7.59
N ASP A 89 4.15 0.71 7.05
CA ASP A 89 5.42 0.93 7.75
C ASP A 89 5.52 2.35 8.32
N GLU A 90 6.46 2.53 9.24
CA GLU A 90 6.88 3.85 9.68
C GLU A 90 7.45 4.68 8.52
N ASN A 91 7.52 6.00 8.71
CA ASN A 91 8.05 6.97 7.76
C ASN A 91 7.35 6.94 6.39
N TYR A 92 6.05 6.59 6.38
CA TYR A 92 5.21 6.53 5.19
C TYR A 92 5.68 5.50 4.14
N GLY A 93 6.27 4.41 4.63
CA GLY A 93 6.76 3.29 3.84
C GLY A 93 5.74 2.16 3.66
N GLY A 94 6.10 1.18 2.83
CA GLY A 94 5.31 -0.01 2.59
C GLY A 94 4.01 0.25 1.84
N SER A 95 3.06 -0.67 2.02
CA SER A 95 1.71 -0.55 1.48
C SER A 95 1.03 0.72 2.00
N SER A 96 0.10 1.30 1.23
CA SER A 96 -0.65 2.49 1.65
C SER A 96 -2.13 2.38 1.37
N LEU A 97 -2.97 2.90 2.26
CA LEU A 97 -4.41 3.04 2.05
C LEU A 97 -4.76 4.52 2.06
N THR A 98 -5.21 5.02 0.92
CA THR A 98 -5.78 6.35 0.75
C THR A 98 -7.27 6.27 1.01
N ILE A 99 -7.76 7.05 1.96
CA ILE A 99 -9.18 7.07 2.35
C ILE A 99 -9.79 8.37 1.83
N THR A 100 -10.78 8.24 0.95
CA THR A 100 -11.58 9.37 0.43
C THR A 100 -12.91 9.48 1.18
N VAL A 101 -13.40 10.70 1.34
CA VAL A 101 -14.65 11.04 2.03
C VAL A 101 -15.47 12.01 1.16
N PRO A 102 -16.81 11.99 1.23
CA PRO A 102 -17.68 12.86 0.43
C PRO A 102 -17.38 14.35 0.53
N GLU A 103 -16.88 14.80 1.68
CA GLU A 103 -16.60 16.20 1.95
C GLU A 103 -15.52 16.35 3.03
N PRO A 104 -14.82 17.50 3.11
CA PRO A 104 -13.91 17.79 4.21
C PRO A 104 -14.60 17.62 5.57
N CYS A 105 -13.92 16.97 6.52
CA CYS A 105 -14.50 16.68 7.83
C CYS A 105 -14.87 17.97 8.59
N PRO A 106 -16.14 18.12 9.02
CA PRO A 106 -16.60 19.26 9.81
C PRO A 106 -15.91 19.37 11.18
N LYS A 107 -15.59 20.58 11.62
CA LYS A 107 -15.02 20.80 12.96
C LYS A 107 -16.10 20.92 14.03
N ASN A 108 -16.71 19.78 14.35
CA ASN A 108 -17.85 19.64 15.24
C ASN A 108 -17.59 18.73 16.47
N ASP A 109 -16.34 18.34 16.71
CA ASP A 109 -15.89 17.44 17.78
C ASP A 109 -16.50 16.02 17.76
N LYS A 110 -16.92 15.54 16.57
CA LYS A 110 -17.45 14.18 16.36
C LYS A 110 -16.70 13.49 15.24
N VAL A 111 -16.71 12.16 15.25
CA VAL A 111 -16.25 11.37 14.10
C VAL A 111 -17.42 11.26 13.13
N ASP A 112 -17.24 11.84 11.94
CA ASP A 112 -18.26 11.90 10.90
C ASP A 112 -18.16 10.72 9.93
N PHE A 113 -16.96 10.19 9.70
CA PHE A 113 -16.72 9.04 8.83
C PHE A 113 -16.01 7.91 9.57
N TRP A 114 -16.58 6.71 9.49
CA TRP A 114 -16.05 5.50 10.10
C TRP A 114 -15.69 4.49 9.02
N LEU A 115 -14.50 3.92 9.13
CA LEU A 115 -13.98 2.88 8.25
C LEU A 115 -13.61 1.68 9.11
N ASP A 116 -14.36 0.59 8.99
CA ASP A 116 -13.94 -0.71 9.48
C ASP A 116 -12.94 -1.32 8.49
N LEU A 117 -11.72 -1.56 8.94
CA LEU A 117 -10.67 -2.08 8.08
C LEU A 117 -10.99 -3.54 7.70
N GLY A 118 -10.76 -3.89 6.44
CA GLY A 118 -10.77 -5.28 5.99
C GLY A 118 -9.59 -6.07 6.55
N ASP A 119 -9.65 -7.39 6.45
CA ASP A 119 -8.59 -8.27 6.98
C ASP A 119 -7.21 -7.99 6.35
N ASP A 120 -7.19 -7.45 5.13
CA ASP A 120 -5.96 -7.02 4.46
C ASP A 120 -5.28 -5.82 5.12
N TRP A 121 -6.01 -5.00 5.89
CA TRP A 121 -5.48 -3.75 6.48
C TRP A 121 -5.54 -3.70 8.01
N LYS A 122 -6.36 -4.54 8.65
CA LYS A 122 -6.39 -4.65 10.11
C LYS A 122 -4.99 -4.92 10.64
N ASN A 123 -4.63 -4.23 11.72
CA ASN A 123 -3.41 -4.44 12.47
C ASN A 123 -2.12 -4.23 11.65
N ARG A 124 -2.14 -3.35 10.64
CA ARG A 124 -0.95 -3.03 9.82
C ARG A 124 -0.49 -1.58 9.92
N ILE A 125 -1.29 -0.67 10.47
CA ILE A 125 -1.00 0.77 10.39
C ILE A 125 0.14 1.15 11.33
N SER A 126 1.23 1.70 10.78
CA SER A 126 2.38 2.21 11.52
C SER A 126 2.67 3.71 11.32
N SER A 127 2.18 4.33 10.24
CA SER A 127 2.26 5.79 10.07
C SER A 127 1.03 6.37 9.37
N VAL A 128 0.82 7.68 9.52
CA VAL A 128 -0.43 8.34 9.11
C VAL A 128 -0.18 9.75 8.58
N GLN A 129 -0.95 10.13 7.56
CA GLN A 129 -1.04 11.49 7.06
C GLN A 129 -2.50 11.94 7.14
N ALA A 130 -2.74 13.04 7.84
CA ALA A 130 -4.02 13.72 7.87
C ALA A 130 -4.13 14.65 6.65
N TRP A 131 -5.28 14.65 5.98
CA TRP A 131 -5.50 15.44 4.77
C TRP A 131 -6.76 16.30 4.89
N SER A 132 -6.84 17.35 4.07
CA SER A 132 -7.95 18.30 4.08
C SER A 132 -8.15 18.89 5.48
N SER A 133 -9.39 19.01 5.95
CA SER A 133 -9.69 19.31 7.34
C SER A 133 -9.74 18.06 8.23
N CYS A 134 -9.54 16.83 7.73
CA CYS A 134 -9.82 15.62 8.51
C CYS A 134 -8.73 15.30 9.55
N TRP A 135 -9.15 15.13 10.80
CA TRP A 135 -8.36 14.58 11.89
C TRP A 135 -8.57 13.07 11.96
N VAL A 136 -7.49 12.32 12.08
CA VAL A 136 -7.52 10.85 12.03
C VAL A 136 -7.52 10.28 13.45
N TRP A 137 -8.43 9.36 13.71
CA TRP A 137 -8.49 8.55 14.91
C TRP A 137 -8.26 7.09 14.55
N LEU A 138 -7.43 6.40 15.33
CA LEU A 138 -7.13 4.98 15.14
C LEU A 138 -7.66 4.20 16.34
N TYR A 139 -8.53 3.23 16.07
CA TYR A 139 -9.18 2.42 17.09
C TYR A 139 -8.68 0.98 17.00
N PRO A 140 -8.07 0.44 18.06
CA PRO A 140 -7.80 -0.98 18.17
C PRO A 140 -9.03 -1.75 18.65
N GLY A 141 -9.03 -3.06 18.43
CA GLY A 141 -10.13 -3.93 18.89
C GLY A 141 -10.31 -3.97 20.42
N SER A 142 -9.35 -3.44 21.20
CA SER A 142 -9.46 -3.33 22.66
C SER A 142 -10.36 -2.20 23.16
N GLY A 143 -10.78 -1.26 22.28
CA GLY A 143 -11.72 -0.19 22.62
C GLY A 143 -11.11 1.13 23.08
N ASP A 144 -9.78 1.21 23.25
CA ASP A 144 -9.07 2.49 23.42
C ASP A 144 -9.00 3.25 22.08
N ARG A 145 -8.28 4.38 22.00
CA ARG A 145 -7.97 5.03 20.72
C ARG A 145 -6.69 5.84 20.77
N ALA A 146 -6.07 6.02 19.60
CA ALA A 146 -4.99 6.98 19.39
C ALA A 146 -5.43 8.10 18.44
N GLY A 147 -4.80 9.26 18.60
CA GLY A 147 -5.15 10.49 17.89
C GLY A 147 -5.79 11.55 18.81
N PRO A 148 -6.37 12.63 18.23
CA PRO A 148 -6.50 12.85 16.80
C PRO A 148 -5.14 13.19 16.19
N TYR A 149 -4.78 12.54 15.08
CA TYR A 149 -3.66 12.97 14.24
C TYR A 149 -4.16 14.09 13.35
N LYS A 150 -3.62 15.30 13.57
CA LYS A 150 -4.03 16.53 12.86
C LYS A 150 -3.07 16.91 11.74
N ASP A 151 -1.91 16.28 11.72
CA ASP A 151 -0.79 16.51 10.81
C ASP A 151 -0.18 15.15 10.42
N ASN A 152 0.84 15.17 9.57
CA ASN A 152 1.60 13.98 9.21
C ASN A 152 2.41 13.45 10.40
N HIS A 153 2.29 12.15 10.66
CA HIS A 153 2.99 11.47 11.74
C HIS A 153 3.73 10.24 11.17
N SER A 154 5.07 10.28 11.22
CA SER A 154 5.91 9.21 10.67
C SER A 154 5.90 7.93 11.52
N THR A 155 5.33 7.96 12.71
CA THR A 155 5.01 6.78 13.52
C THR A 155 3.72 7.07 14.28
N VAL A 156 2.82 6.11 14.38
CA VAL A 156 1.61 6.22 15.22
C VAL A 156 1.90 5.98 16.71
N GLY A 157 3.13 5.56 17.03
CA GLY A 157 3.57 5.24 18.38
C GLY A 157 3.20 3.83 18.82
N GLY A 158 4.04 3.23 19.66
CA GLY A 158 3.98 1.81 20.00
C GLY A 158 2.70 1.34 20.71
N HIS A 159 1.88 2.26 21.25
CA HIS A 159 0.59 1.88 21.81
C HIS A 159 -0.41 1.43 20.75
N ILE A 160 -0.39 1.98 19.53
CA ILE A 160 -1.40 1.71 18.48
C ILE A 160 -0.81 1.07 17.21
N ASN A 161 0.52 1.05 17.07
CA ASN A 161 1.23 0.40 15.97
C ASN A 161 0.73 -1.03 15.76
N ASP A 162 0.36 -1.38 14.53
CA ASP A 162 -0.11 -2.72 14.16
C ASP A 162 -1.30 -3.23 14.99
N ARG A 163 -2.16 -2.33 15.45
CA ARG A 163 -3.32 -2.70 16.29
C ARG A 163 -4.65 -2.14 15.82
N THR A 164 -4.63 -1.27 14.82
CA THR A 164 -5.82 -0.55 14.35
C THR A 164 -6.76 -1.50 13.60
N VAL A 165 -8.03 -1.51 13.96
CA VAL A 165 -9.10 -2.25 13.27
C VAL A 165 -10.16 -1.34 12.66
N THR A 166 -10.29 -0.11 13.17
CA THR A 166 -11.22 0.91 12.67
C THR A 166 -10.51 2.25 12.61
N VAL A 167 -10.76 3.02 11.54
CA VAL A 167 -10.31 4.40 11.37
C VAL A 167 -11.51 5.32 11.46
N GLY A 168 -11.38 6.43 12.20
CA GLY A 168 -12.39 7.48 12.28
C GLY A 168 -11.84 8.82 11.77
N LEU A 169 -12.64 9.57 11.03
CA LEU A 169 -12.31 10.91 10.54
C LEU A 169 -13.28 11.97 11.10
N SER A 170 -12.73 13.10 11.55
CA SER A 170 -13.41 14.23 12.23
C SER A 170 -12.82 15.60 11.86
#